data_AF-Z9JMR4-F1
#
_entry.id   AF-Z9JMR4-F1
#
_cell.length_a   1.000
_cell.length_b   1.000
_cell.length_c   1.000
_cell.angle_alpha   90.00
_cell.angle_beta   90.00
_cell.angle_gamma   90.00
#
_symmetry.space_group_name_H-M   'P 1'
#
loop_
_entity.id
_entity.type
_entity.pdbx_description
1 polymer ?
#
loop_
_entity_poly.entity_id
_entity_poly.type
_entity_poly.pdbx_seq_one_letter_code
_entity_poly.pdbx_strand_id
1 'polypeptide(L)'
;MNEQTPLLGLGVWFQPGPATLIVREAGWALLVPGVRKPMIEAVWTVLAEPPDPARILDAIVEAAGLEGVEKIPSILIGLVSETSAALVVKGTSPLAVYDAAGRRLVAGTADEPVAVVEASGVRRLAFGDLPAEESTGGLRLGEGMARVRGFVQMTVDPAQLSAEEREALAGQVAEDGRSIETPEQKAEKASRPAPAARASAPTPSTPAPASDPAPAPA
;
A
#
# COMPACT_ATOMS: atom_id res chain seq x y z
N MET A 1 -2.19 38.01 -3.75
CA MET A 1 -2.78 36.75 -3.28
C MET A 1 -1.63 35.80 -3.09
N ASN A 2 -1.27 35.43 -1.84
CA ASN A 2 -0.36 34.31 -1.64
C ASN A 2 -1.13 33.07 -2.08
N GLU A 3 -0.79 32.51 -3.23
CA GLU A 3 -1.25 31.19 -3.64
C GLU A 3 -0.67 30.21 -2.62
N GLN A 4 -1.44 29.91 -1.59
CA GLN A 4 -1.06 28.87 -0.65
C GLN A 4 -1.06 27.56 -1.44
N THR A 5 0.09 26.86 -1.44
CA THR A 5 0.21 25.57 -2.12
C THR A 5 -0.95 24.68 -1.69
N PRO A 6 -1.73 24.14 -2.65
CA PRO A 6 -2.82 23.25 -2.32
C PRO A 6 -2.25 21.99 -1.66
N LEU A 7 -2.98 21.47 -0.68
CA LEU A 7 -2.69 20.20 -0.02
C LEU A 7 -3.95 19.35 -0.10
N LEU A 8 -3.77 18.04 -0.25
CA LEU A 8 -4.88 17.08 -0.16
C LEU A 8 -5.57 17.16 1.21
N GLY A 9 -6.90 17.04 1.21
CA GLY A 9 -7.69 16.95 2.44
C GLY A 9 -7.55 15.61 3.15
N LEU A 10 -8.18 15.47 4.32
CA LEU A 10 -8.19 14.24 5.11
C LEU A 10 -8.61 13.00 4.28
N GLY A 11 -7.89 11.90 4.42
CA GLY A 11 -8.22 10.60 3.80
C GLY A 11 -7.11 10.00 2.94
N VAL A 12 -7.44 8.90 2.25
CA VAL A 12 -6.52 8.16 1.38
C VAL A 12 -6.77 8.50 -0.09
N TRP A 13 -5.80 9.13 -0.72
CA TRP A 13 -5.81 9.56 -2.12
C TRP A 13 -4.83 8.76 -2.93
N PHE A 14 -5.15 8.41 -4.17
CA PHE A 14 -4.29 7.52 -4.94
C PHE A 14 -4.19 7.84 -6.44
N GLN A 15 -3.14 7.30 -7.03
CA GLN A 15 -2.91 7.25 -8.47
C GLN A 15 -3.09 5.81 -8.97
N PRO A 16 -3.94 5.54 -9.98
CA PRO A 16 -4.14 4.19 -10.49
C PRO A 16 -2.84 3.53 -10.98
N GLY A 17 -2.67 2.24 -10.69
CA GLY A 17 -1.45 1.52 -11.05
C GLY A 17 -1.44 0.04 -10.67
N PRO A 18 -0.27 -0.63 -10.65
CA PRO A 18 -0.20 -2.10 -10.61
C PRO A 18 -0.04 -2.72 -9.21
N ALA A 19 0.10 -1.95 -8.13
CA ALA A 19 0.06 -2.47 -6.76
C ALA A 19 -1.38 -2.57 -6.25
N THR A 20 -1.68 -3.39 -5.25
CA THR A 20 -3.01 -3.44 -4.62
C THR A 20 -2.94 -2.70 -3.29
N LEU A 21 -3.70 -1.61 -3.16
CA LEU A 21 -3.95 -0.93 -1.89
C LEU A 21 -5.26 -1.46 -1.31
N ILE A 22 -5.21 -1.87 -0.04
CA ILE A 22 -6.35 -2.31 0.76
C ILE A 22 -6.51 -1.30 1.90
N VAL A 23 -7.70 -0.72 2.05
CA VAL A 23 -8.04 0.20 3.15
C VAL A 23 -9.22 -0.37 3.92
N ARG A 24 -9.08 -0.49 5.23
CA ARG A 24 -10.02 -1.10 6.18
C ARG A 24 -10.02 -0.28 7.47
N GLU A 25 -10.87 -0.67 8.41
CA GLU A 25 -11.05 0.05 9.68
C GLU A 25 -9.74 0.21 10.47
N ALA A 26 -8.91 -0.84 10.53
CA ALA A 26 -7.63 -0.79 11.24
C ALA A 26 -6.57 0.11 10.58
N GLY A 27 -6.72 0.43 9.29
CA GLY A 27 -5.71 1.14 8.50
C GLY A 27 -5.63 0.63 7.07
N TRP A 28 -4.41 0.50 6.55
CA TRP A 28 -4.18 0.11 5.15
C TRP A 28 -3.01 -0.85 4.97
N ALA A 29 -3.03 -1.58 3.87
CA ALA A 29 -1.90 -2.35 3.38
C ALA A 29 -1.72 -2.17 1.87
N LEU A 30 -0.45 -2.08 1.45
CA LEU A 30 -0.06 -2.03 0.06
C LEU A 30 0.72 -3.29 -0.32
N LEU A 31 0.16 -4.05 -1.26
CA LEU A 31 0.70 -5.28 -1.80
C LEU A 31 1.34 -5.04 -3.16
N VAL A 32 2.52 -5.63 -3.39
CA VAL A 32 3.19 -5.56 -4.70
C VAL A 32 2.35 -6.16 -5.84
N PRO A 33 2.65 -5.84 -7.11
CA PRO A 33 1.96 -6.44 -8.25
C PRO A 33 2.09 -7.97 -8.26
N GLY A 34 1.04 -8.67 -8.73
CA GLY A 34 1.06 -10.13 -8.91
C GLY A 34 0.82 -10.97 -7.65
N VAL A 35 0.48 -10.34 -6.53
CA VAL A 35 0.10 -11.04 -5.30
C VAL A 35 -1.15 -11.89 -5.52
N ARG A 36 -1.11 -13.14 -5.02
CA ARG A 36 -2.19 -14.12 -5.20
C ARG A 36 -3.41 -13.78 -4.33
N LYS A 37 -4.59 -14.19 -4.80
CA LYS A 37 -5.88 -13.99 -4.11
C LYS A 37 -5.86 -14.36 -2.61
N PRO A 38 -5.31 -15.53 -2.17
CA PRO A 38 -5.30 -15.87 -0.74
C PRO A 38 -4.57 -14.86 0.15
N MET A 39 -3.49 -14.24 -0.35
CA MET A 39 -2.78 -13.19 0.39
C MET A 39 -3.63 -11.91 0.50
N ILE A 40 -4.35 -11.54 -0.56
CA ILE A 40 -5.25 -10.39 -0.55
C ILE A 40 -6.37 -10.61 0.46
N GLU A 41 -6.97 -11.80 0.49
CA GLU A 41 -8.03 -12.17 1.43
C GLU A 41 -7.54 -12.23 2.88
N ALA A 42 -6.33 -12.75 3.12
CA ALA A 42 -5.71 -12.74 4.44
C ALA A 42 -5.51 -11.31 4.97
N VAL A 43 -4.93 -10.42 4.17
CA VAL A 43 -4.73 -9.01 4.56
C VAL A 43 -6.06 -8.30 4.77
N TRP A 44 -7.05 -8.52 3.90
CA TRP A 44 -8.41 -7.99 4.07
C TRP A 44 -9.03 -8.38 5.40
N THR A 45 -8.81 -9.63 5.82
CA THR A 45 -9.32 -10.21 7.06
C THR A 45 -8.58 -9.63 8.27
N VAL A 46 -7.24 -9.63 8.24
CA VAL A 46 -6.41 -9.14 9.34
C VAL A 46 -6.63 -7.65 9.63
N LEU A 47 -6.90 -6.84 8.60
CA LEU A 47 -7.17 -5.41 8.78
C LEU A 47 -8.64 -5.09 9.16
N ALA A 48 -9.50 -6.10 9.31
CA ALA A 48 -10.88 -5.88 9.76
C ALA A 48 -10.94 -5.36 11.21
N GLU A 49 -10.01 -5.81 12.05
CA GLU A 49 -9.85 -5.37 13.43
C GLU A 49 -8.40 -4.93 13.65
N PRO A 50 -8.12 -3.91 14.50
CA PRO A 50 -6.77 -3.41 14.71
C PRO A 50 -5.87 -4.49 15.33
N PRO A 51 -4.92 -5.06 14.57
CA PRO A 51 -4.02 -6.08 15.10
C PRO A 51 -2.88 -5.42 15.88
N ASP A 52 -2.20 -6.20 16.72
CA ASP A 52 -0.91 -5.78 17.29
C ASP A 52 0.10 -5.57 16.15
N PRO A 53 0.70 -4.37 15.99
CA PRO A 53 1.69 -4.09 14.96
C PRO A 53 2.86 -5.09 14.95
N ALA A 54 3.28 -5.57 16.13
CA ALA A 54 4.37 -6.53 16.25
C ALA A 54 3.99 -7.94 15.76
N ARG A 55 2.69 -8.24 15.69
CA ARG A 55 2.15 -9.56 15.33
C ARG A 55 1.44 -9.57 13.98
N ILE A 56 1.31 -8.44 13.31
CA ILE A 56 0.48 -8.37 12.11
C ILE A 56 0.99 -9.28 10.99
N LEU A 57 2.32 -9.43 10.85
CA LEU A 57 2.89 -10.36 9.86
C LEU A 57 2.57 -11.81 10.23
N ASP A 58 2.64 -12.18 11.50
CA ASP A 58 2.25 -13.52 11.97
C ASP A 58 0.77 -13.79 11.69
N ALA A 59 -0.11 -12.81 11.96
CA ALA A 59 -1.54 -12.91 11.67
C ALA A 59 -1.81 -13.09 10.17
N ILE A 60 -1.04 -12.41 9.29
CA ILE A 60 -1.13 -12.59 7.84
C ILE A 60 -0.62 -13.98 7.43
N VAL A 61 0.48 -14.47 8.02
CA VAL A 61 0.99 -15.83 7.78
C VAL A 61 -0.10 -16.86 8.09
N GLU A 62 -0.71 -16.76 9.26
CA GLU A 62 -1.77 -17.66 9.71
C GLU A 62 -2.99 -17.61 8.79
N ALA A 63 -3.51 -16.40 8.53
CA ALA A 63 -4.70 -16.21 7.69
C ALA A 63 -4.46 -16.64 6.22
N ALA A 64 -3.24 -16.51 5.71
CA ALA A 64 -2.88 -16.94 4.36
C ALA A 64 -2.46 -18.42 4.27
N GLY A 65 -2.31 -19.13 5.39
CA GLY A 65 -1.82 -20.50 5.44
C GLY A 65 -0.37 -20.63 4.96
N LEU A 66 0.50 -19.69 5.30
CA LEU A 66 1.91 -19.70 4.94
C LEU A 66 2.78 -20.39 5.99
N GLU A 67 3.96 -20.85 5.56
CA GLU A 67 4.95 -21.52 6.44
C GLU A 67 5.76 -20.53 7.30
N GLY A 68 5.71 -19.23 7.00
CA GLY A 68 6.50 -18.21 7.70
C GLY A 68 6.48 -16.83 7.04
N VAL A 69 6.98 -15.82 7.76
CA VAL A 69 7.00 -14.41 7.34
C VAL A 69 7.82 -14.21 6.07
N GLU A 70 8.87 -15.00 5.86
CA GLU A 70 9.72 -14.94 4.67
C GLU A 70 8.96 -15.24 3.37
N LYS A 71 7.83 -15.98 3.44
CA LYS A 71 6.96 -16.26 2.29
C LYS A 71 6.03 -15.10 1.95
N ILE A 72 5.86 -14.13 2.85
CA ILE A 72 5.09 -12.93 2.56
C ILE A 72 5.86 -12.14 1.49
N PRO A 73 5.25 -11.75 0.36
CA PRO A 73 5.88 -10.85 -0.60
C PRO A 73 6.13 -9.47 0.04
N SER A 74 6.79 -8.55 -0.67
CA SER A 74 6.92 -7.19 -0.14
C SER A 74 5.55 -6.57 0.11
N ILE A 75 5.38 -5.98 1.28
CA ILE A 75 4.13 -5.41 1.76
C ILE A 75 4.45 -4.21 2.65
N LEU A 76 3.64 -3.16 2.55
CA LEU A 76 3.67 -2.01 3.45
C LEU A 76 2.34 -1.97 4.19
N ILE A 77 2.36 -1.72 5.48
CA ILE A 77 1.16 -1.67 6.31
C ILE A 77 1.25 -0.43 7.19
N GLY A 78 0.16 0.33 7.25
CA GLY A 78 -0.02 1.40 8.23
C GLY A 78 -1.27 1.15 9.04
N LEU A 79 -1.11 0.92 10.35
CA LEU A 79 -2.18 0.94 11.33
C LEU A 79 -2.26 2.36 11.88
N VAL A 80 -3.31 3.08 11.51
CA VAL A 80 -3.38 4.54 11.70
C VAL A 80 -4.59 4.89 12.54
N SER A 81 -4.34 5.56 13.65
CA SER A 81 -5.36 6.08 14.56
C SER A 81 -5.08 7.57 14.77
N GLU A 82 -5.96 8.42 14.22
CA GLU A 82 -5.78 9.87 14.20
C GLU A 82 -4.40 10.26 13.65
N THR A 83 -3.52 10.82 14.48
CA THR A 83 -2.15 11.25 14.14
C THR A 83 -1.07 10.27 14.61
N SER A 84 -1.46 9.10 15.13
CA SER A 84 -0.54 8.01 15.49
C SER A 84 -0.56 6.94 14.42
N ALA A 85 0.61 6.44 14.05
CA ALA A 85 0.76 5.36 13.08
C ALA A 85 1.76 4.32 13.55
N ALA A 86 1.37 3.05 13.48
CA ALA A 86 2.30 1.93 13.53
C ALA A 86 2.50 1.40 12.12
N LEU A 87 3.74 1.45 11.64
CA LEU A 87 4.12 1.17 10.27
C LEU A 87 4.94 -0.12 10.23
N VAL A 88 4.55 -1.04 9.37
CA VAL A 88 5.29 -2.28 9.11
C VAL A 88 5.64 -2.33 7.63
N VAL A 89 6.92 -2.24 7.31
CA VAL A 89 7.42 -2.25 5.94
C VAL A 89 8.28 -3.49 5.74
N LYS A 90 7.79 -4.41 4.91
CA LYS A 90 8.55 -5.56 4.43
C LYS A 90 9.03 -5.33 3.00
N GLY A 91 10.34 -5.26 2.83
CA GLY A 91 11.02 -4.97 1.58
C GLY A 91 11.61 -3.56 1.52
N THR A 92 12.22 -3.22 0.39
CA THR A 92 13.07 -2.02 0.25
C THR A 92 12.36 -0.81 -0.35
N SER A 93 11.06 -0.91 -0.63
CA SER A 93 10.31 0.24 -1.17
C SER A 93 10.02 1.23 -0.04
N PRO A 94 10.43 2.50 -0.17
CA PRO A 94 10.29 3.47 0.90
C PRO A 94 8.85 3.93 1.07
N LEU A 95 8.49 4.21 2.32
CA LEU A 95 7.29 4.93 2.73
C LEU A 95 7.73 6.26 3.35
N ALA A 96 7.18 7.38 2.87
CA ALA A 96 7.44 8.68 3.45
C ALA A 96 6.46 8.96 4.60
N VAL A 97 6.99 9.45 5.72
CA VAL A 97 6.26 9.91 6.89
C VAL A 97 6.56 11.38 7.09
N TYR A 98 5.51 12.19 7.21
CA TYR A 98 5.62 13.63 7.41
C TYR A 98 4.99 14.00 8.75
N ASP A 99 5.77 14.68 9.57
CA ASP A 99 5.39 15.17 10.89
C ASP A 99 5.94 16.60 11.10
N ALA A 100 5.87 17.09 12.34
CA ALA A 100 6.38 18.42 12.69
C ALA A 100 7.92 18.52 12.63
N ALA A 101 8.63 17.40 12.80
CA ALA A 101 10.10 17.37 12.73
C ALA A 101 10.60 17.30 11.28
N GLY A 102 9.74 16.84 10.36
CA GLY A 102 10.01 16.87 8.93
C GLY A 102 9.52 15.63 8.21
N ARG A 103 10.15 15.38 7.07
CA ARG A 103 9.98 14.18 6.26
C ARG A 103 11.04 13.15 6.65
N ARG A 104 10.62 11.90 6.83
CA ARG A 104 11.52 10.73 6.94
C ARG A 104 11.03 9.55 6.11
N LEU A 105 11.95 8.70 5.67
CA LEU A 105 11.65 7.48 4.92
C LEU A 105 11.74 6.25 5.83
N VAL A 106 10.79 5.33 5.67
CA VAL A 106 10.78 4.01 6.34
C VAL A 106 10.86 2.94 5.26
N ALA A 107 11.86 2.06 5.35
CA ALA A 107 12.06 0.93 4.47
C ALA A 107 12.81 -0.19 5.20
N GLY A 108 12.58 -1.44 4.82
CA GLY A 108 13.48 -2.54 5.17
C GLY A 108 14.76 -2.49 4.33
N THR A 109 15.78 -3.20 4.78
CA THR A 109 17.06 -3.35 4.09
C THR A 109 17.23 -4.77 3.53
N ALA A 110 18.35 -5.04 2.87
CA ALA A 110 18.64 -6.41 2.42
C ALA A 110 18.91 -7.36 3.60
N ASP A 111 19.52 -6.85 4.67
CA ASP A 111 19.90 -7.61 5.86
C ASP A 111 18.75 -7.69 6.88
N GLU A 112 18.00 -6.59 7.03
CA GLU A 112 16.81 -6.49 7.88
C GLU A 112 15.59 -6.14 7.02
N PRO A 113 14.95 -7.14 6.40
CA PRO A 113 13.92 -6.92 5.39
C PRO A 113 12.60 -6.40 5.96
N VAL A 114 12.46 -6.32 7.28
CA VAL A 114 11.27 -5.84 7.97
C VAL A 114 11.66 -4.67 8.88
N ALA A 115 11.06 -3.51 8.62
CA ALA A 115 11.13 -2.36 9.50
C ALA A 115 9.77 -2.17 10.19
N VAL A 116 9.79 -2.05 11.53
CA VAL A 116 8.62 -1.71 12.33
C VAL A 116 8.88 -0.36 13.01
N VAL A 117 7.98 0.59 12.82
CA VAL A 117 8.14 1.97 13.29
C VAL A 117 6.84 2.46 13.87
N GLU A 118 6.90 2.96 15.10
CA GLU A 118 5.83 3.77 15.66
C GLU A 118 6.12 5.26 15.42
N ALA A 119 5.09 6.01 15.07
CA ALA A 119 5.17 7.43 14.77
C ALA A 119 3.99 8.16 15.41
N SER A 120 4.26 9.28 16.07
CA SER A 120 3.25 10.16 16.63
C SER A 120 3.29 11.52 15.93
N GLY A 121 2.17 12.24 15.94
CA GLY A 121 2.06 13.55 15.26
C GLY A 121 2.20 13.45 13.73
N VAL A 122 1.91 12.27 13.16
CA VAL A 122 1.90 12.05 11.72
C VAL A 122 0.81 12.92 11.11
N ARG A 123 1.19 13.71 10.11
CA ARG A 123 0.28 14.57 9.33
C ARG A 123 -0.02 13.99 7.95
N ARG A 124 0.95 13.26 7.40
CA ARG A 124 0.86 12.65 6.07
C ARG A 124 1.72 11.39 5.98
N LEU A 125 1.25 10.42 5.22
CA LEU A 125 1.99 9.24 4.77
C LEU A 125 1.93 9.21 3.24
N ALA A 126 3.03 8.85 2.57
CA ALA A 126 3.04 8.82 1.11
C ALA A 126 3.91 7.69 0.56
N PHE A 127 3.50 7.15 -0.59
CA PHE A 127 4.20 6.08 -1.29
C PHE A 127 4.17 6.30 -2.81
N GLY A 128 5.30 6.02 -3.48
CA GLY A 128 5.38 5.90 -4.93
C GLY A 128 5.11 7.19 -5.71
N ASP A 129 4.32 7.06 -6.78
CA ASP A 129 3.88 8.19 -7.64
C ASP A 129 2.67 8.89 -7.04
N LEU A 130 2.84 10.14 -6.61
CA LEU A 130 1.86 10.84 -5.80
C LEU A 130 0.71 11.41 -6.64
N PRO A 131 -0.53 11.41 -6.10
CA PRO A 131 -1.64 12.18 -6.64
C PRO A 131 -1.33 13.68 -6.72
N ALA A 132 -2.14 14.42 -7.48
CA ALA A 132 -2.02 15.87 -7.52
C ALA A 132 -2.55 16.45 -6.20
N GLU A 133 -1.92 17.50 -5.69
CA GLU A 133 -2.39 18.15 -4.46
C GLU A 133 -3.66 18.98 -4.65
N GLU A 134 -3.96 19.34 -5.89
CA GLU A 134 -5.22 19.94 -6.27
C GLU A 134 -6.34 18.92 -6.07
N SER A 135 -7.18 19.13 -5.05
CA SER A 135 -8.23 18.18 -4.65
C SER A 135 -9.34 17.98 -5.70
N THR A 136 -9.36 18.77 -6.78
CA THR A 136 -10.37 18.67 -7.83
C THR A 136 -10.08 17.48 -8.75
N GLY A 137 -10.79 16.36 -8.55
CA GLY A 137 -10.73 15.18 -9.42
C GLY A 137 -9.75 14.08 -8.97
N GLY A 138 -9.13 14.21 -7.79
CA GLY A 138 -8.33 13.14 -7.19
C GLY A 138 -9.18 11.94 -6.79
N LEU A 139 -8.70 10.72 -7.05
CA LEU A 139 -9.38 9.51 -6.59
C LEU A 139 -9.11 9.31 -5.10
N ARG A 140 -10.19 9.12 -4.34
CA ARG A 140 -10.15 8.85 -2.89
C ARG A 140 -10.72 7.46 -2.61
N LEU A 141 -10.06 6.74 -1.72
CA LEU A 141 -10.51 5.44 -1.20
C LEU A 141 -10.92 5.62 0.27
N GLY A 142 -12.18 5.31 0.59
CA GLY A 142 -12.68 5.31 1.97
C GLY A 142 -12.40 3.98 2.65
N GLU A 143 -13.09 2.94 2.20
CA GLU A 143 -12.83 1.54 2.53
C GLU A 143 -12.89 0.73 1.24
N GLY A 144 -12.07 -0.31 1.13
CA GLY A 144 -12.09 -1.22 0.00
C GLY A 144 -10.71 -1.48 -0.58
N MET A 145 -10.66 -1.79 -1.87
CA MET A 145 -9.43 -2.08 -2.58
C MET A 145 -9.32 -1.27 -3.85
N ALA A 146 -8.12 -0.75 -4.12
CA ALA A 146 -7.81 -0.06 -5.37
C ALA A 146 -6.45 -0.51 -5.90
N ARG A 147 -6.29 -0.38 -7.21
CA ARG A 147 -5.03 -0.69 -7.89
C ARG A 147 -4.24 0.61 -8.04
N VAL A 148 -3.05 0.69 -7.46
CA VAL A 148 -2.32 1.96 -7.29
C VAL A 148 -0.86 1.87 -7.75
N ARG A 149 -0.29 3.00 -8.18
CA ARG A 149 1.18 3.19 -8.33
C ARG A 149 1.76 4.10 -7.26
N GLY A 150 0.90 4.84 -6.58
CA GLY A 150 1.24 5.61 -5.41
C GLY A 150 -0.01 6.13 -4.73
N PHE A 151 0.14 6.50 -3.47
CA PHE A 151 -0.94 7.01 -2.65
C PHE A 151 -0.42 7.96 -1.59
N VAL A 152 -1.34 8.75 -1.05
CA VAL A 152 -1.15 9.65 0.09
C VAL A 152 -2.25 9.36 1.08
N GLN A 153 -1.91 9.17 2.35
CA GLN A 153 -2.86 9.27 3.44
C GLN A 153 -2.61 10.57 4.19
N MET A 154 -3.60 11.46 4.19
CA MET A 154 -3.66 12.61 5.07
C MET A 154 -4.37 12.19 6.35
N THR A 155 -3.71 12.37 7.48
CA THR A 155 -4.22 12.02 8.83
C THR A 155 -4.81 13.22 9.55
N VAL A 156 -4.48 14.42 9.10
CA VAL A 156 -5.04 15.70 9.56
C VAL A 156 -5.62 16.45 8.36
N ASP A 157 -6.71 17.18 8.57
CA ASP A 157 -7.20 18.13 7.59
C ASP A 157 -6.26 19.36 7.55
N PRO A 158 -5.64 19.71 6.41
CA PRO A 158 -4.78 20.90 6.32
C PRO A 158 -5.47 22.21 6.75
N ALA A 159 -6.80 22.28 6.70
CA ALA A 159 -7.55 23.44 7.18
C ALA A 159 -7.54 23.58 8.71
N GLN A 160 -7.21 22.52 9.45
CA GLN A 160 -7.11 22.50 10.91
C GLN A 160 -5.70 22.81 11.42
N LEU A 161 -4.70 22.82 10.53
CA LEU A 161 -3.33 23.21 10.87
C LEU A 161 -3.22 24.73 10.99
N SER A 162 -2.32 25.21 11.86
CA SER A 162 -1.93 26.62 11.83
C SER A 162 -1.27 26.99 10.50
N ALA A 163 -1.22 28.28 10.18
CA ALA A 163 -0.62 28.76 8.94
C ALA A 163 0.85 28.32 8.79
N GLU A 164 1.61 28.37 9.88
CA GLU A 164 3.02 27.94 9.92
C GLU A 164 3.17 26.43 9.71
N GLU A 165 2.36 25.61 10.41
CA GLU A 165 2.41 24.16 10.24
C GLU A 165 2.00 23.72 8.84
N ARG A 166 1.01 24.39 8.27
CA ARG A 166 0.55 24.15 6.91
C ARG A 166 1.62 24.54 5.89
N GLU A 167 2.29 25.68 6.07
CA GLU A 167 3.38 26.13 5.20
C GLU A 167 4.57 25.17 5.29
N ALA A 168 4.94 24.72 6.49
CA ALA A 168 5.98 23.72 6.69
C ALA A 168 5.64 22.39 5.99
N LEU A 169 4.41 21.90 6.14
CA LEU A 169 3.97 20.67 5.45
C LEU A 169 3.96 20.85 3.93
N ALA A 170 3.50 21.99 3.43
CA ALA A 170 3.52 22.32 2.01
C ALA A 170 4.96 22.36 1.45
N GLY A 171 5.91 22.89 2.21
CA GLY A 171 7.34 22.85 1.87
C GLY A 171 7.84 21.42 1.71
N GLN A 172 7.58 20.56 2.69
CA GLN A 172 7.96 19.14 2.64
C GLN A 172 7.33 18.41 1.44
N VAL A 173 6.06 18.68 1.14
CA VAL A 173 5.35 18.09 -0.01
C VAL A 173 5.91 18.60 -1.34
N ALA A 174 6.29 19.87 -1.42
CA ALA A 174 6.89 20.45 -2.61
C ALA A 174 8.26 19.85 -2.93
N GLU A 175 9.05 19.47 -1.92
CA GLU A 175 10.33 18.79 -2.09
C GLU A 175 10.19 17.43 -2.79
N ASP A 176 9.18 16.63 -2.43
CA ASP A 176 8.90 15.35 -3.10
C ASP A 176 8.17 15.52 -4.45
N GLY A 177 7.49 16.65 -4.66
CA GLY A 177 6.78 16.93 -5.90
C GLY A 177 5.76 15.85 -6.26
N ARG A 178 6.04 15.06 -7.32
CA ARG A 178 5.15 13.99 -7.79
C ARG A 178 5.60 12.59 -7.42
N SER A 179 6.70 12.44 -6.70
CA SER A 179 7.16 11.13 -6.23
C SER A 179 8.13 11.22 -5.07
N ILE A 180 7.95 10.32 -4.09
CA ILE A 180 8.87 10.22 -2.95
C ILE A 180 10.20 9.53 -3.29
N GLU A 181 10.29 8.91 -4.46
CA GLU A 181 11.49 8.22 -4.93
C GLU A 181 12.30 9.12 -5.85
N THR A 182 13.63 9.09 -5.68
CA THR A 182 14.52 9.84 -6.58
C THR A 182 14.51 9.19 -7.98
N PRO A 183 14.86 9.96 -9.03
CA PRO A 183 14.99 9.41 -10.38
C PRO A 183 15.90 8.18 -10.47
N GLU A 184 16.97 8.14 -9.66
CA GLU A 184 17.91 7.03 -9.58
C GLU A 184 17.26 5.76 -9.01
N GLN A 185 16.49 5.88 -7.93
CA GLN A 185 15.74 4.77 -7.34
C GLN A 185 14.69 4.20 -8.30
N LYS A 186 14.06 5.08 -9.09
CA LYS A 186 13.13 4.68 -10.15
C LYS A 186 13.85 3.95 -11.29
N ALA A 187 15.02 4.43 -11.71
CA ALA A 187 15.82 3.80 -12.76
C ALA A 187 16.32 2.41 -12.34
N GLU A 188 16.76 2.23 -11.10
CA GLU A 188 17.15 0.93 -10.55
C GLU A 188 15.97 -0.05 -10.49
N LYS A 189 14.79 0.42 -10.09
CA LYS A 189 13.57 -0.42 -10.11
C LYS A 189 13.11 -0.77 -11.52
N ALA A 190 13.18 0.17 -12.46
CA ALA A 190 12.79 -0.04 -13.85
C ALA A 190 13.75 -0.96 -14.60
N SER A 191 15.04 -0.94 -14.24
CA SER A 191 16.06 -1.82 -14.82
C SER A 191 16.08 -3.21 -14.21
N ARG A 192 15.44 -3.41 -13.06
CA ARG A 192 15.34 -4.73 -12.43
C ARG A 192 14.45 -5.63 -13.28
N PRO A 193 14.93 -6.82 -13.72
CA PRO A 193 14.15 -7.73 -14.52
C PRO A 193 12.83 -8.06 -13.81
N ALA A 194 11.72 -8.01 -14.55
CA ALA A 194 10.43 -8.48 -14.02
C ALA A 194 10.62 -9.90 -13.49
N PRO A 195 10.09 -10.24 -12.29
CA PRO A 195 10.18 -11.59 -11.77
C PRO A 195 9.66 -12.56 -12.83
N ALA A 196 10.47 -13.56 -13.19
CA ALA A 196 10.09 -14.53 -14.21
C ALA A 196 8.70 -15.10 -13.85
N ALA A 197 7.73 -14.94 -14.74
CA ALA A 197 6.45 -15.61 -14.61
C ALA A 197 6.75 -17.10 -14.45
N ARG A 198 6.41 -17.70 -13.30
CA ARG A 198 6.53 -19.14 -13.14
C ARG A 198 5.67 -19.76 -14.22
N ALA A 199 6.30 -20.54 -15.11
CA ALA A 199 5.60 -21.29 -16.13
C ALA A 199 4.44 -22.05 -15.47
N SER A 200 3.21 -21.76 -15.92
CA SER A 200 2.04 -22.52 -15.54
C SER A 200 2.31 -23.99 -15.86
N ALA A 201 2.30 -24.85 -14.85
CA ALA A 201 2.36 -26.29 -15.07
C ALA A 201 1.20 -26.70 -15.99
N PRO A 202 1.40 -27.63 -16.94
CA PRO A 202 0.35 -28.06 -17.84
C PRO A 202 -0.80 -28.68 -17.03
N THR A 203 -2.00 -28.15 -17.20
CA THR A 203 -3.24 -28.72 -16.68
C THR A 203 -3.42 -30.15 -17.22
N PRO A 204 -3.68 -31.16 -16.37
CA PRO A 204 -4.05 -32.49 -16.85
C PRO A 204 -5.39 -32.41 -17.58
N SER A 205 -5.42 -32.94 -18.80
CA SER A 205 -6.63 -33.05 -19.62
C SER A 205 -7.71 -33.86 -18.89
N THR A 206 -8.84 -33.24 -18.62
CA THR A 206 -10.06 -33.93 -18.18
C THR A 206 -10.55 -34.87 -19.28
N PRO A 207 -10.84 -36.15 -19.01
CA PRO A 207 -11.45 -37.04 -19.99
C PRO A 207 -12.89 -36.58 -20.28
N ALA A 208 -13.26 -36.55 -21.56
CA ALA A 208 -14.61 -36.23 -22.00
C ALA A 208 -15.64 -37.23 -21.42
N PRO A 209 -16.85 -36.78 -21.03
CA PRO A 209 -17.91 -37.70 -20.62
C PRO A 209 -18.41 -38.50 -21.83
N ALA A 210 -18.48 -39.82 -21.65
CA ALA A 210 -19.05 -40.75 -22.62
C ALA A 210 -20.53 -40.40 -22.89
N SER A 211 -20.89 -40.31 -24.16
CA SER A 211 -22.26 -40.11 -24.62
C SER A 211 -23.11 -41.33 -24.30
N ASP A 212 -24.17 -41.12 -23.52
CA ASP A 212 -25.23 -42.10 -23.25
C ASP A 212 -26.08 -42.30 -24.53
N PRO A 213 -26.38 -43.54 -24.96
CA PRO A 213 -27.27 -43.77 -26.10
C PRO A 213 -28.75 -43.62 -25.69
N ALA A 214 -29.50 -42.86 -26.49
CA ALA A 214 -30.94 -42.64 -26.33
C ALA A 214 -31.76 -43.94 -26.51
N PRO A 215 -32.87 -44.13 -25.78
CA PRO A 215 -33.76 -45.27 -25.97
C PRO A 215 -34.61 -45.14 -27.24
N ALA A 216 -34.78 -46.25 -27.96
CA ALA A 216 -35.59 -46.35 -29.17
C ALA A 216 -37.10 -46.24 -28.87
N PRO A 217 -37.91 -45.63 -29.76
CA PRO A 217 -39.36 -45.62 -29.62
C PRO A 217 -39.99 -46.97 -30.01
N ALA A 218 -41.09 -47.30 -29.32
CA ALA A 218 -41.96 -48.44 -29.59
C ALA A 218 -42.90 -48.21 -30.79
#